data_AF-A0A1D2IC49-F1
#
_entry.id   AF-A0A1D2IC49-F1
#
_cell.length_a   1.000
_cell.length_b   1.000
_cell.length_c   1.000
_cell.angle_alpha   90.00
_cell.angle_beta   90.00
_cell.angle_gamma   90.00
#
_symmetry.space_group_name_H-M   'P 1'
#
loop_
_entity.id
_entity.type
_entity.pdbx_description
1 polymer ?
#
loop_
_entity_poly.entity_id
_entity_poly.type
_entity_poly.pdbx_seq_one_letter_code
_entity_poly.pdbx_strand_id
1 'polypeptide(L)'
;MRPYLADRLGNPSAFPAPEAVVGAGGRLRTVSLTDLLPESRIRADRRLGTEHTEPLRQNDRTPGGSAPVVTDSLWDPAQYLRHTGHRTRPFLDLLARVPALPGDPPRIADLGCGAGNVTALLAERWPRARVTGYDNSPEMLGTAEAGHAGPTPGGGRIGFARADVRTWAPGPGRPYDLIVSNAALHWIPGHADRFAHWVAGLAPGGTLAFQVPGNFDAPSHTLLRDLVASPPWRDRLDGVLRHDGAVLRPEAYLERLTGPGCTADVWETTYLHLLQGEDPVLDWVKGTTLRPVLTALADDPRARDAFLTAYRSALRAAYPAGPHGTPYPFRRVFAVARKGE
;
A
#
# COMPACT_ATOMS: atom_id res chain seq x y z
N MET A 1 29.01 -16.56 -57.78
CA MET A 1 28.32 -17.83 -57.45
C MET A 1 26.88 -17.48 -57.09
N ARG A 2 25.92 -18.14 -57.74
CA ARG A 2 24.48 -17.79 -57.80
C ARG A 2 23.73 -17.92 -56.45
N PRO A 3 22.55 -17.27 -56.32
CA PRO A 3 21.68 -17.26 -55.13
C PRO A 3 20.63 -18.39 -55.15
N TYR A 4 19.96 -18.65 -54.02
CA TYR A 4 18.66 -19.34 -54.00
C TYR A 4 17.71 -18.76 -52.94
N LEU A 5 16.49 -18.55 -53.40
CA LEU A 5 15.30 -17.98 -52.77
C LEU A 5 14.39 -19.08 -52.18
N ALA A 6 13.54 -18.64 -51.26
CA ALA A 6 12.12 -19.01 -51.09
C ALA A 6 11.70 -20.19 -50.17
N ASP A 7 11.13 -19.79 -49.02
CA ASP A 7 9.69 -19.88 -48.69
C ASP A 7 9.10 -21.19 -48.11
N ARG A 8 8.58 -21.12 -46.87
CA ARG A 8 7.20 -21.46 -46.46
C ARG A 8 7.01 -21.55 -44.92
N LEU A 9 6.09 -20.70 -44.43
CA LEU A 9 4.99 -20.94 -43.48
C LEU A 9 5.17 -21.93 -42.29
N GLY A 10 4.95 -21.44 -41.08
CA GLY A 10 4.60 -22.28 -39.93
C GLY A 10 4.67 -21.57 -38.57
N ASN A 11 3.54 -21.06 -38.09
CA ASN A 11 3.32 -20.63 -36.71
C ASN A 11 3.53 -21.80 -35.71
N PRO A 12 4.22 -21.60 -34.58
CA PRO A 12 4.01 -22.45 -33.40
C PRO A 12 3.64 -21.61 -32.18
N SER A 13 2.33 -21.44 -31.99
CA SER A 13 1.71 -21.39 -30.68
C SER A 13 1.85 -22.75 -29.97
N ALA A 14 1.98 -22.69 -28.64
CA ALA A 14 1.97 -23.79 -27.65
C ALA A 14 3.34 -24.45 -27.33
N PHE A 15 3.98 -23.95 -26.27
CA PHE A 15 4.78 -24.79 -25.38
C PHE A 15 3.88 -25.29 -24.24
N PRO A 16 3.90 -26.59 -23.90
CA PRO A 16 3.05 -27.16 -22.84
C PRO A 16 3.59 -26.83 -21.45
N ALA A 17 2.68 -26.65 -20.49
CA ALA A 17 3.01 -26.58 -19.06
C ALA A 17 3.40 -27.98 -18.52
N PRO A 18 4.29 -28.08 -17.52
CA PRO A 18 4.63 -29.36 -16.91
C PRO A 18 3.51 -29.83 -15.96
N GLU A 19 3.00 -31.04 -16.21
CA GLU A 19 2.10 -31.78 -15.31
C GLU A 19 2.91 -32.42 -14.17
N ALA A 20 2.47 -32.22 -12.93
CA ALA A 20 2.93 -32.99 -11.78
C ALA A 20 2.00 -34.18 -11.57
N VAL A 21 2.55 -35.39 -11.73
CA VAL A 21 1.88 -36.65 -11.39
C VAL A 21 2.13 -36.97 -9.93
N VAL A 22 1.06 -37.10 -9.14
CA VAL A 22 1.07 -37.87 -7.88
C VAL A 22 -0.14 -38.79 -7.90
N GLY A 23 0.12 -40.09 -7.96
CA GLY A 23 -0.91 -41.12 -7.91
C GLY A 23 -1.24 -41.53 -6.49
N ALA A 24 -2.54 -41.62 -6.17
CA ALA A 24 -3.15 -42.70 -5.40
C ALA A 24 -4.68 -42.66 -5.58
N GLY A 25 -5.20 -43.66 -6.30
CA GLY A 25 -6.59 -44.16 -6.39
C GLY A 25 -7.77 -43.27 -5.97
N GLY A 26 -8.59 -42.88 -6.96
CA GLY A 26 -10.01 -42.55 -6.73
C GLY A 26 -10.62 -41.59 -7.76
N ARG A 27 -11.25 -42.16 -8.80
CA ARG A 27 -12.12 -41.55 -9.85
C ARG A 27 -12.25 -40.01 -9.87
N LEU A 28 -11.68 -39.39 -10.90
CA LEU A 28 -11.91 -37.99 -11.29
C LEU A 28 -13.37 -37.78 -11.74
N ARG A 29 -14.03 -36.75 -11.19
CA ARG A 29 -15.22 -36.12 -11.79
C ARG A 29 -14.89 -34.66 -12.11
N THR A 30 -15.17 -34.26 -13.34
CA THR A 30 -15.05 -32.88 -13.83
C THR A 30 -16.19 -32.04 -13.23
N VAL A 31 -15.89 -30.91 -12.61
CA VAL A 31 -16.90 -29.93 -12.15
C VAL A 31 -16.60 -28.59 -12.82
N SER A 32 -17.61 -28.03 -13.51
CA SER A 32 -17.55 -26.73 -14.18
C SER A 32 -17.68 -25.59 -13.18
N LEU A 33 -16.98 -24.48 -13.41
CA LEU A 33 -16.92 -23.26 -12.58
C LEU A 33 -18.22 -22.41 -12.56
N THR A 34 -19.35 -22.98 -12.97
CA THR A 34 -20.67 -22.30 -13.00
C THR A 34 -21.61 -22.64 -11.85
N ASP A 35 -21.25 -23.57 -10.95
CA ASP A 35 -22.17 -24.10 -9.92
C ASP A 35 -21.99 -23.52 -8.49
N LEU A 36 -21.34 -22.36 -8.31
CA LEU A 36 -21.07 -21.80 -6.98
C LEU A 36 -21.43 -20.32 -6.77
N LEU A 37 -22.64 -19.90 -7.19
CA LEU A 37 -23.21 -18.62 -6.72
C LEU A 37 -24.70 -18.76 -6.40
N PRO A 38 -25.17 -18.40 -5.19
CA PRO A 38 -26.59 -18.27 -4.91
C PRO A 38 -27.14 -16.96 -5.48
N GLU A 39 -28.19 -17.06 -6.29
CA GLU A 39 -29.02 -15.93 -6.72
C GLU A 39 -29.78 -15.33 -5.53
N SER A 40 -29.67 -14.02 -5.30
CA SER A 40 -30.64 -13.29 -4.50
C SER A 40 -31.21 -12.11 -5.28
N ARG A 41 -32.49 -12.26 -5.62
CA ARG A 41 -33.39 -11.30 -6.25
C ARG A 41 -33.58 -10.07 -5.36
N ILE A 42 -33.48 -8.86 -5.91
CA ILE A 42 -34.13 -7.67 -5.35
C ILE A 42 -35.03 -7.07 -6.42
N ARG A 43 -36.34 -7.14 -6.15
CA ARG A 43 -37.39 -6.47 -6.92
C ARG A 43 -37.32 -4.97 -6.67
N ALA A 44 -37.37 -4.19 -7.74
CA ALA A 44 -37.71 -2.79 -7.69
C ALA A 44 -39.18 -2.63 -7.29
N ASP A 45 -39.46 -1.86 -6.24
CA ASP A 45 -40.79 -1.29 -6.04
C ASP A 45 -40.67 0.24 -6.03
N ARG A 46 -41.54 0.84 -6.83
CA ARG A 46 -41.57 2.24 -7.21
C ARG A 46 -42.83 2.80 -6.56
N ARG A 47 -42.72 3.58 -5.49
CA ARG A 47 -43.84 4.39 -5.00
C ARG A 47 -43.40 5.82 -4.72
N LEU A 48 -44.07 6.70 -5.46
CA LEU A 48 -44.14 8.13 -5.30
C LEU A 48 -44.76 8.49 -3.94
N GLY A 49 -44.20 9.52 -3.29
CA GLY A 49 -44.75 10.14 -2.10
C GLY A 49 -44.19 11.56 -1.99
N THR A 50 -44.94 12.51 -2.52
CA THR A 50 -44.75 13.95 -2.45
C THR A 50 -45.18 14.47 -1.09
N GLU A 51 -44.31 15.10 -0.29
CA GLU A 51 -44.74 16.02 0.78
C GLU A 51 -43.77 17.20 0.95
N HIS A 52 -44.29 18.37 0.59
CA HIS A 52 -44.14 19.71 1.16
C HIS A 52 -42.91 20.06 2.02
N THR A 53 -42.15 21.07 1.55
CA THR A 53 -41.28 21.93 2.37
C THR A 53 -41.64 23.39 2.13
N GLU A 54 -42.13 24.07 3.17
CA GLU A 54 -42.19 25.54 3.26
C GLU A 54 -40.84 26.10 3.77
N PRO A 55 -40.45 27.33 3.37
CA PRO A 55 -39.14 27.90 3.70
C PRO A 55 -39.17 28.72 4.99
N LEU A 56 -38.22 28.47 5.90
CA LEU A 56 -37.95 29.34 7.05
C LEU A 56 -36.91 30.42 6.69
N ARG A 57 -37.20 31.61 7.19
CA ARG A 57 -36.61 32.90 6.84
C ARG A 57 -35.18 33.11 7.34
N GLN A 58 -34.49 33.90 6.52
CA GLN A 58 -33.23 34.60 6.72
C GLN A 58 -33.25 35.55 7.93
N ASN A 59 -32.16 35.58 8.70
CA ASN A 59 -31.80 36.71 9.56
C ASN A 59 -30.28 36.97 9.48
N ASP A 60 -29.94 38.17 9.01
CA ASP A 60 -28.61 38.78 9.04
C ASP A 60 -28.20 39.12 10.48
N ARG A 61 -26.92 38.91 10.85
CA ARG A 61 -25.98 39.87 11.51
C ARG A 61 -24.51 39.39 11.41
N THR A 62 -23.63 40.25 10.92
CA THR A 62 -22.15 40.23 10.97
C THR A 62 -21.62 41.11 12.14
N PRO A 63 -20.30 41.31 12.41
CA PRO A 63 -19.07 40.58 12.05
C PRO A 63 -18.11 40.32 13.27
N GLY A 64 -17.02 39.55 13.05
CA GLY A 64 -15.75 39.76 13.78
C GLY A 64 -15.34 38.67 14.76
N GLY A 65 -14.41 37.81 14.33
CA GLY A 65 -13.70 36.86 15.17
C GLY A 65 -12.93 35.86 14.32
N SER A 66 -11.63 36.11 14.11
CA SER A 66 -10.73 35.20 13.41
C SER A 66 -10.59 33.89 14.19
N ALA A 67 -11.33 32.87 13.78
CA ALA A 67 -11.10 31.50 14.21
C ALA A 67 -9.76 31.00 13.62
N PRO A 68 -8.99 30.18 14.35
CA PRO A 68 -7.72 29.67 13.84
C PRO A 68 -7.99 28.80 12.61
N VAL A 69 -7.25 29.07 11.54
CA VAL A 69 -7.24 28.22 10.34
C VAL A 69 -6.65 26.88 10.75
N VAL A 70 -7.52 25.91 11.01
CA VAL A 70 -7.15 24.50 11.01
C VAL A 70 -6.83 24.19 9.56
N THR A 71 -5.55 23.99 9.24
CA THR A 71 -5.13 23.43 7.95
C THR A 71 -5.59 21.99 7.92
N ASP A 72 -6.86 21.79 7.54
CA ASP A 72 -7.42 20.48 7.25
C ASP A 72 -6.72 19.97 5.99
N SER A 73 -5.67 19.20 6.21
CA SER A 73 -4.93 18.51 5.15
C SER A 73 -5.93 17.63 4.41
N LEU A 74 -6.29 18.05 3.19
CA LEU A 74 -7.13 17.37 2.19
C LEU A 74 -6.61 15.95 1.89
N TRP A 75 -6.85 15.04 2.82
CA TRP A 75 -6.61 13.61 2.69
C TRP A 75 -7.86 12.97 2.09
N ASP A 76 -7.74 12.39 0.89
CA ASP A 76 -8.82 11.61 0.26
C ASP A 76 -8.57 10.09 0.46
N PRO A 77 -9.33 9.42 1.35
CA PRO A 77 -9.30 7.97 1.52
C PRO A 77 -9.72 7.21 0.26
N ALA A 78 -10.69 7.71 -0.51
CA ALA A 78 -11.26 7.00 -1.63
C ALA A 78 -10.23 6.83 -2.76
N GLN A 79 -9.42 7.86 -3.04
CA GLN A 79 -8.32 7.76 -3.99
C GLN A 79 -7.21 6.78 -3.51
N TYR A 80 -6.98 6.70 -2.20
CA TYR A 80 -6.02 5.78 -1.58
C TYR A 80 -6.50 4.31 -1.64
N LEU A 81 -7.81 4.09 -1.50
CA LEU A 81 -8.45 2.76 -1.53
C LEU A 81 -8.66 2.20 -2.95
N ARG A 82 -8.66 3.04 -3.99
CA ARG A 82 -8.77 2.59 -5.41
C ARG A 82 -7.65 1.66 -5.86
N HIS A 83 -6.53 1.59 -5.15
CA HIS A 83 -5.36 0.76 -5.49
C HIS A 83 -5.15 -0.45 -4.55
N THR A 84 -6.19 -0.90 -3.84
CA THR A 84 -6.13 -1.99 -2.85
C THR A 84 -5.49 -3.27 -3.41
N GLY A 85 -5.86 -3.71 -4.61
CA GLY A 85 -5.27 -4.92 -5.24
C GLY A 85 -3.76 -4.85 -5.46
N HIS A 86 -3.22 -3.66 -5.79
CA HIS A 86 -1.78 -3.43 -5.98
C HIS A 86 -0.98 -3.41 -4.66
N ARG A 87 -1.67 -3.29 -3.52
CA ARG A 87 -1.06 -3.28 -2.19
C ARG A 87 -1.21 -4.60 -1.45
N THR A 88 -2.26 -5.36 -1.77
CA THR A 88 -2.48 -6.69 -1.18
C THR A 88 -1.42 -7.69 -1.64
N ARG A 89 -1.07 -7.73 -2.94
CA ARG A 89 -0.05 -8.69 -3.44
C ARG A 89 1.30 -8.58 -2.73
N PRO A 90 1.93 -7.39 -2.62
CA PRO A 90 3.16 -7.24 -1.86
C PRO A 90 3.02 -7.71 -0.41
N PHE A 91 1.90 -7.41 0.25
CA PHE A 91 1.69 -7.89 1.61
C PHE A 91 1.61 -9.42 1.69
N LEU A 92 0.91 -10.07 0.76
CA LEU A 92 0.85 -11.53 0.69
C LEU A 92 2.22 -12.16 0.42
N ASP A 93 3.02 -11.56 -0.46
CA ASP A 93 4.39 -11.99 -0.75
C ASP A 93 5.29 -11.85 0.50
N LEU A 94 5.17 -10.75 1.26
CA LEU A 94 5.84 -10.57 2.55
C LEU A 94 5.39 -11.65 3.55
N LEU A 95 4.07 -11.83 3.68
CA LEU A 95 3.46 -12.73 4.64
C LEU A 95 3.89 -14.17 4.38
N ALA A 96 3.98 -14.60 3.12
CA ALA A 96 4.46 -15.93 2.74
C ALA A 96 5.88 -16.25 3.24
N ARG A 97 6.70 -15.23 3.54
CA ARG A 97 8.05 -15.38 4.09
C ARG A 97 8.10 -15.35 5.61
N VAL A 98 7.02 -14.97 6.29
CA VAL A 98 6.94 -15.00 7.76
C VAL A 98 6.79 -16.47 8.22
N PRO A 99 7.68 -16.98 9.09
CA PRO A 99 7.65 -18.36 9.56
C PRO A 99 6.51 -18.61 10.57
N ALA A 100 6.44 -19.82 11.11
CA ALA A 100 5.56 -20.11 12.24
C ALA A 100 5.90 -19.21 13.45
N LEU A 101 4.86 -18.67 14.06
CA LEU A 101 4.95 -17.79 15.23
C LEU A 101 5.09 -18.64 16.52
N PRO A 102 5.90 -18.21 17.49
CA PRO A 102 6.22 -19.03 18.68
C PRO A 102 5.04 -19.18 19.66
N GLY A 103 4.17 -18.19 19.75
CA GLY A 103 3.03 -18.20 20.68
C GLY A 103 1.75 -18.80 20.12
N ASP A 104 0.99 -19.45 20.99
CA ASP A 104 -0.38 -19.87 20.73
C ASP A 104 -1.32 -19.52 21.91
N PRO A 105 -2.23 -18.53 21.78
CA PRO A 105 -2.44 -17.69 20.59
C PRO A 105 -1.30 -16.67 20.37
N PRO A 106 -0.96 -16.34 19.11
CA PRO A 106 0.04 -15.32 18.83
C PRO A 106 -0.49 -13.91 19.10
N ARG A 107 0.39 -13.01 19.50
CA ARG A 107 0.16 -11.57 19.68
C ARG A 107 0.87 -10.80 18.58
N ILE A 108 0.12 -10.02 17.82
CA ILE A 108 0.59 -9.39 16.59
C ILE A 108 0.37 -7.86 16.67
N ALA A 109 1.38 -7.08 16.31
CA ALA A 109 1.26 -5.64 16.06
C ALA A 109 1.37 -5.35 14.57
N ASP A 110 0.40 -4.61 14.01
CA ASP A 110 0.44 -4.09 12.64
C ASP A 110 0.66 -2.57 12.69
N LEU A 111 1.87 -2.12 12.35
CA LEU A 111 2.29 -0.72 12.47
C LEU A 111 2.02 0.03 11.15
N GLY A 112 1.22 1.10 11.25
CA GLY A 112 0.71 1.85 10.10
C GLY A 112 -0.42 1.09 9.40
N CYS A 113 -1.39 0.58 10.17
CA CYS A 113 -2.44 -0.31 9.67
C CYS A 113 -3.43 0.36 8.71
N GLY A 114 -3.50 1.70 8.69
CA GLY A 114 -4.50 2.44 7.94
C GLY A 114 -5.92 1.97 8.26
N ALA A 115 -6.73 1.77 7.23
CA ALA A 115 -8.12 1.29 7.34
C ALA A 115 -8.26 -0.21 7.71
N GLY A 116 -7.19 -0.89 8.13
CA GLY A 116 -7.26 -2.25 8.70
C GLY A 116 -7.32 -3.41 7.68
N ASN A 117 -7.28 -3.15 6.37
CA ASN A 117 -7.36 -4.18 5.33
C ASN A 117 -6.29 -5.28 5.50
N VAL A 118 -5.04 -4.89 5.78
CA VAL A 118 -3.93 -5.84 6.00
C VAL A 118 -4.06 -6.51 7.37
N THR A 119 -4.56 -5.80 8.37
CA THR A 119 -4.81 -6.34 9.70
C THR A 119 -5.82 -7.48 9.67
N ALA A 120 -6.85 -7.40 8.81
CA ALA A 120 -7.80 -8.48 8.60
C ALA A 120 -7.14 -9.76 8.03
N LEU A 121 -6.25 -9.62 7.04
CA LEU A 121 -5.51 -10.75 6.46
C LEU A 121 -4.60 -11.45 7.48
N LEU A 122 -4.06 -10.73 8.47
CA LEU A 122 -3.31 -11.34 9.57
C LEU A 122 -4.19 -12.26 10.42
N ALA A 123 -5.43 -11.84 10.69
CA ALA A 123 -6.40 -12.64 11.43
C ALA A 123 -6.94 -13.84 10.62
N GLU A 124 -7.00 -13.73 9.29
CA GLU A 124 -7.30 -14.87 8.42
C GLU A 124 -6.19 -15.93 8.49
N ARG A 125 -4.92 -15.51 8.45
CA ARG A 125 -3.77 -16.43 8.54
C ARG A 125 -3.63 -17.05 9.94
N TRP A 126 -3.89 -16.27 10.99
CA TRP A 126 -3.84 -16.72 12.37
C TRP A 126 -5.17 -16.46 13.10
N PRO A 127 -6.18 -17.33 12.93
CA PRO A 127 -7.54 -17.12 13.46
C PRO A 127 -7.68 -17.07 14.98
N ARG A 128 -6.63 -17.48 15.71
CA ARG A 128 -6.54 -17.40 17.18
C ARG A 128 -5.79 -16.15 17.65
N ALA A 129 -5.17 -15.39 16.74
CA ALA A 129 -4.29 -14.29 17.10
C ALA A 129 -5.02 -13.16 17.84
N ARG A 130 -4.26 -12.48 18.70
CA ARG A 130 -4.60 -11.14 19.20
C ARG A 130 -3.86 -10.11 18.36
N VAL A 131 -4.54 -9.52 17.40
CA VAL A 131 -3.97 -8.55 16.46
C VAL A 131 -4.34 -7.14 16.91
N THR A 132 -3.36 -6.24 17.00
CA THR A 132 -3.60 -4.82 17.21
C THR A 132 -3.01 -4.01 16.05
N GLY A 133 -3.88 -3.33 15.31
CA GLY A 133 -3.47 -2.34 14.32
C GLY A 133 -3.18 -1.00 14.98
N TYR A 134 -2.05 -0.39 14.64
CA TYR A 134 -1.63 0.92 15.13
C TYR A 134 -1.53 1.91 13.99
N ASP A 135 -2.17 3.07 14.12
CA ASP A 135 -2.07 4.17 13.15
C ASP A 135 -2.13 5.53 13.87
N ASN A 136 -1.66 6.61 13.24
CA ASN A 136 -1.71 7.94 13.82
C ASN A 136 -2.95 8.74 13.38
N SER A 137 -3.63 8.30 12.30
CA SER A 137 -4.84 8.92 11.74
C SER A 137 -6.11 8.42 12.45
N PRO A 138 -6.83 9.30 13.17
CA PRO A 138 -8.11 8.94 13.79
C PRO A 138 -9.16 8.49 12.78
N GLU A 139 -9.16 9.07 11.58
CA GLU A 139 -10.11 8.75 10.51
C GLU A 139 -9.90 7.33 9.95
N MET A 140 -8.63 6.96 9.73
CA MET A 140 -8.27 5.59 9.32
C MET A 140 -8.66 4.57 10.39
N LEU A 141 -8.39 4.87 11.66
CA LEU A 141 -8.74 4.01 12.78
C LEU A 141 -10.26 3.86 12.91
N GLY A 142 -11.03 4.93 12.74
CA GLY A 142 -12.49 4.85 12.74
C GLY A 142 -13.02 3.91 11.65
N THR A 143 -12.44 3.97 10.45
CA THR A 143 -12.78 3.03 9.36
C THR A 143 -12.37 1.59 9.71
N ALA A 144 -11.17 1.40 10.25
CA ALA A 144 -10.64 0.08 10.62
C ALA A 144 -11.45 -0.57 11.74
N GLU A 145 -11.81 0.21 12.76
CA GLU A 145 -12.65 -0.23 13.88
C GLU A 145 -14.03 -0.65 13.40
N ALA A 146 -14.68 0.18 12.58
CA ALA A 146 -16.01 -0.13 12.04
C ALA A 146 -16.01 -1.37 11.12
N GLY A 147 -14.94 -1.59 10.35
CA GLY A 147 -14.87 -2.67 9.37
C GLY A 147 -14.36 -4.00 9.92
N HIS A 148 -13.50 -4.00 10.93
CA HIS A 148 -12.69 -5.17 11.27
C HIS A 148 -12.53 -5.45 12.78
N ALA A 149 -12.85 -4.52 13.69
CA ALA A 149 -12.64 -4.77 15.10
C ALA A 149 -13.62 -5.83 15.63
N GLY A 150 -13.14 -6.73 16.49
CA GLY A 150 -13.99 -7.74 17.11
C GLY A 150 -13.36 -9.12 17.24
N PRO A 151 -14.13 -10.10 17.73
CA PRO A 151 -13.69 -11.48 17.79
C PRO A 151 -13.52 -12.06 16.39
N THR A 152 -12.51 -12.89 16.21
CA THR A 152 -12.28 -13.63 14.97
C THR A 152 -12.91 -15.02 15.06
N PRO A 153 -13.27 -15.68 13.93
CA PRO A 153 -13.91 -17.00 13.95
C PRO A 153 -13.13 -18.09 14.71
N GLY A 154 -11.80 -18.00 14.77
CA GLY A 154 -10.95 -18.95 15.50
C GLY A 154 -10.76 -18.66 16.99
N GLY A 155 -11.48 -17.70 17.58
CA GLY A 155 -11.37 -17.35 19.00
C GLY A 155 -10.30 -16.31 19.34
N GLY A 156 -9.62 -15.75 18.34
CA GLY A 156 -8.80 -14.55 18.47
C GLY A 156 -9.59 -13.24 18.51
N ARG A 157 -8.90 -12.11 18.28
CA ARG A 157 -9.49 -10.77 18.28
C ARG A 157 -8.65 -9.79 17.48
N ILE A 158 -9.32 -8.91 16.74
CA ILE A 158 -8.73 -7.71 16.14
C ILE A 158 -9.13 -6.50 16.98
N GLY A 159 -8.16 -5.63 17.28
CA GLY A 159 -8.38 -4.31 17.85
C GLY A 159 -7.50 -3.27 17.15
N PHE A 160 -7.80 -2.00 17.40
CA PHE A 160 -7.04 -0.88 16.85
C PHE A 160 -6.70 0.10 17.97
N ALA A 161 -5.57 0.79 17.83
CA ALA A 161 -5.14 1.78 18.79
C ALA A 161 -4.36 2.90 18.12
N ARG A 162 -4.58 4.13 18.57
CA ARG A 162 -3.82 5.28 18.09
C ARG A 162 -2.38 5.19 18.59
N ALA A 163 -1.42 5.23 17.67
CA ALA A 163 -0.02 5.40 18.00
C ALA A 163 0.78 6.03 16.85
N ASP A 164 1.83 6.74 17.23
CA ASP A 164 2.82 7.24 16.30
C ASP A 164 3.98 6.26 16.19
N VAL A 165 4.19 5.66 15.02
CA VAL A 165 5.26 4.68 14.79
C VAL A 165 6.66 5.26 15.07
N ARG A 166 6.86 6.59 14.96
CA ARG A 166 8.12 7.26 15.30
C ARG A 166 8.53 7.00 16.76
N THR A 167 7.55 6.95 17.65
CA THR A 167 7.76 6.79 19.10
C THR A 167 7.19 5.49 19.63
N TRP A 168 6.45 4.73 18.82
CA TRP A 168 5.80 3.50 19.25
C TRP A 168 6.83 2.51 19.78
N ALA A 169 6.45 1.92 20.90
CA ALA A 169 7.24 1.01 21.70
C ALA A 169 6.33 -0.13 22.14
N PRO A 170 6.82 -1.39 22.11
CA PRO A 170 6.14 -2.48 22.78
C PRO A 170 5.90 -2.13 24.25
N GLY A 171 4.63 -2.08 24.69
CA GLY A 171 4.30 -1.77 26.07
C GLY A 171 4.75 -2.84 27.07
N PRO A 172 4.75 -2.54 28.38
CA PRO A 172 5.08 -3.51 29.42
C PRO A 172 4.03 -4.63 29.41
N GLY A 173 4.41 -5.84 29.05
CA GLY A 173 3.49 -6.97 28.93
C GLY A 173 4.08 -8.14 28.16
N ARG A 174 3.20 -9.05 27.71
CA ARG A 174 3.63 -10.19 26.90
C ARG A 174 4.30 -9.71 25.61
N PRO A 175 5.50 -10.21 25.26
CA PRO A 175 6.15 -9.89 24.00
C PRO A 175 5.28 -10.18 22.77
N TYR A 176 5.57 -9.51 21.66
CA TYR A 176 4.91 -9.79 20.38
C TYR A 176 5.53 -11.00 19.70
N ASP A 177 4.70 -11.83 19.09
CA ASP A 177 5.16 -12.92 18.24
C ASP A 177 5.48 -12.41 16.82
N LEU A 178 4.75 -11.37 16.39
CA LEU A 178 4.96 -10.67 15.12
C LEU A 178 4.77 -9.16 15.31
N ILE A 179 5.74 -8.38 14.84
CA ILE A 179 5.58 -6.96 14.54
C ILE A 179 5.66 -6.84 13.03
N VAL A 180 4.63 -6.31 12.39
CA VAL A 180 4.54 -6.17 10.94
C VAL A 180 4.26 -4.73 10.53
N SER A 181 4.78 -4.30 9.38
CA SER A 181 4.41 -3.01 8.78
C SER A 181 4.39 -3.11 7.26
N ASN A 182 3.24 -2.87 6.65
CA ASN A 182 3.09 -2.92 5.20
C ASN A 182 2.92 -1.52 4.60
N ALA A 183 3.90 -1.11 3.78
CA ALA A 183 3.85 0.15 3.04
C ALA A 183 3.56 1.39 3.92
N ALA A 184 4.15 1.46 5.12
CA ALA A 184 4.03 2.61 6.02
C ALA A 184 5.37 3.26 6.39
N LEU A 185 6.43 2.46 6.62
CA LEU A 185 7.69 2.98 7.16
C LEU A 185 8.41 4.00 6.28
N HIS A 186 8.14 4.02 4.98
CA HIS A 186 8.69 5.02 4.06
C HIS A 186 8.22 6.46 4.34
N TRP A 187 7.15 6.63 5.13
CA TRP A 187 6.70 7.94 5.59
C TRP A 187 7.49 8.46 6.80
N ILE A 188 8.38 7.63 7.36
CA ILE A 188 9.03 7.82 8.66
C ILE A 188 10.55 7.86 8.43
N PRO A 189 11.13 9.06 8.30
CA PRO A 189 12.59 9.21 8.29
C PRO A 189 13.20 8.59 9.56
N GLY A 190 14.31 7.86 9.40
CA GLY A 190 15.00 7.21 10.52
C GLY A 190 14.26 6.00 11.12
N HIS A 191 13.24 5.43 10.46
CA HIS A 191 12.51 4.28 11.03
C HIS A 191 13.40 3.08 11.40
N ALA A 192 14.53 2.89 10.72
CA ALA A 192 15.47 1.82 11.01
C ALA A 192 16.08 1.93 12.43
N ASP A 193 16.13 3.14 13.01
CA ASP A 193 16.63 3.38 14.37
C ASP A 193 15.70 2.74 15.43
N ARG A 194 14.46 2.41 15.06
CA ARG A 194 13.50 1.74 15.93
C ARG A 194 13.64 0.21 15.95
N PHE A 195 14.37 -0.38 15.00
CA PHE A 195 14.39 -1.84 14.83
C PHE A 195 14.92 -2.57 16.07
N ALA A 196 16.00 -2.11 16.68
CA ALA A 196 16.54 -2.70 17.91
C ALA A 196 15.49 -2.71 19.03
N HIS A 197 14.71 -1.63 19.16
CA HIS A 197 13.66 -1.51 20.15
C HIS A 197 12.47 -2.45 19.87
N TRP A 198 12.07 -2.58 18.61
CA TRP A 198 11.00 -3.50 18.22
C TRP A 198 11.42 -4.96 18.38
N VAL A 199 12.64 -5.32 17.99
CA VAL A 199 13.22 -6.66 18.20
C VAL A 199 13.31 -6.99 19.69
N ALA A 200 13.68 -6.03 20.54
CA ALA A 200 13.70 -6.25 21.98
C ALA A 200 12.32 -6.67 22.53
N GLY A 201 11.23 -6.12 22.00
CA GLY A 201 9.85 -6.48 22.38
C GLY A 201 9.26 -7.71 21.68
N LEU A 202 10.02 -8.41 20.84
CA LEU A 202 9.62 -9.70 20.29
C LEU A 202 9.86 -10.84 21.29
N ALA A 203 9.00 -11.85 21.27
CA ALA A 203 9.25 -13.13 21.91
C ALA A 203 10.50 -13.80 21.28
N PRO A 204 11.19 -14.70 21.99
CA PRO A 204 12.18 -15.56 21.35
C PRO A 204 11.54 -16.34 20.18
N GLY A 205 12.22 -16.38 19.04
CA GLY A 205 11.64 -16.88 17.78
C GLY A 205 10.59 -15.99 17.12
N GLY A 206 10.28 -14.82 17.70
CA GLY A 206 9.36 -13.83 17.14
C GLY A 206 9.93 -13.10 15.91
N THR A 207 9.06 -12.46 15.13
CA THR A 207 9.42 -11.89 13.81
C THR A 207 9.12 -10.40 13.71
N LEU A 208 10.04 -9.63 13.14
CA LEU A 208 9.80 -8.31 12.57
C LEU A 208 9.71 -8.45 11.05
N ALA A 209 8.60 -8.05 10.43
CA ALA A 209 8.41 -8.13 8.99
C ALA A 209 7.92 -6.80 8.41
N PHE A 210 8.53 -6.32 7.33
CA PHE A 210 8.02 -5.11 6.70
C PHE A 210 8.30 -5.05 5.20
N GLN A 211 7.57 -4.17 4.54
CA GLN A 211 7.74 -3.87 3.12
C GLN A 211 7.61 -2.36 2.89
N VAL A 212 8.55 -1.78 2.13
CA VAL A 212 8.55 -0.36 1.75
C VAL A 212 8.74 -0.16 0.24
N PRO A 213 8.06 0.82 -0.39
CA PRO A 213 8.33 1.15 -1.79
C PRO A 213 9.81 1.49 -1.97
N GLY A 214 10.40 1.03 -3.07
CA GLY A 214 11.80 1.24 -3.40
C GLY A 214 11.99 2.04 -4.69
N ASN A 215 10.96 2.73 -5.19
CA ASN A 215 10.95 3.38 -6.50
C ASN A 215 11.37 4.87 -6.46
N PHE A 216 12.06 5.32 -5.42
CA PHE A 216 12.46 6.72 -5.25
C PHE A 216 13.50 7.19 -6.28
N ASP A 217 14.20 6.29 -6.95
CA ASP A 217 15.12 6.51 -8.06
C ASP A 217 14.48 6.24 -9.44
N ALA A 218 13.21 5.82 -9.47
CA ALA A 218 12.51 5.58 -10.74
C ALA A 218 12.27 6.91 -11.49
N PRO A 219 12.13 6.86 -12.83
CA PRO A 219 11.90 8.07 -13.64
C PRO A 219 10.73 8.94 -13.13
N SER A 220 9.65 8.34 -12.63
CA SER A 220 8.54 9.10 -12.05
C SER A 220 8.95 9.99 -10.88
N HIS A 221 9.93 9.59 -10.06
CA HIS A 221 10.39 10.37 -8.91
C HIS A 221 11.52 11.32 -9.28
N THR A 222 12.47 10.89 -10.12
CA THR A 222 13.57 11.76 -10.57
C THR A 222 13.05 12.93 -11.40
N LEU A 223 12.18 12.68 -12.37
CA LEU A 223 11.57 13.74 -13.19
C LEU A 223 10.78 14.74 -12.36
N LEU A 224 10.09 14.26 -11.31
CA LEU A 224 9.37 15.15 -10.41
C LEU A 224 10.33 16.06 -9.63
N ARG A 225 11.43 15.51 -9.10
CA ARG A 225 12.46 16.29 -8.40
C ARG A 225 13.12 17.30 -9.33
N ASP A 226 13.49 16.88 -10.53
CA ASP A 226 14.14 17.74 -11.52
C ASP A 226 13.21 18.90 -11.91
N LEU A 227 11.92 18.61 -12.13
CA LEU A 227 10.93 19.63 -12.46
C LEU A 227 10.73 20.61 -11.29
N VAL A 228 10.59 20.11 -10.06
CA VAL A 228 10.48 20.95 -8.85
C VAL A 228 11.70 21.86 -8.69
N ALA A 229 12.90 21.36 -8.97
CA ALA A 229 14.15 22.13 -8.83
C ALA A 229 14.42 23.11 -9.99
N SER A 230 13.64 23.06 -11.07
CA SER A 230 13.79 23.89 -12.27
C SER A 230 13.00 25.21 -12.19
N PRO A 231 13.45 26.30 -12.83
CA PRO A 231 12.61 27.47 -13.05
C PRO A 231 11.39 27.14 -13.94
N PRO A 232 10.20 27.72 -13.70
CA PRO A 232 9.88 28.73 -12.66
C PRO A 232 9.49 28.11 -11.30
N TRP A 233 9.58 26.80 -11.14
CA TRP A 233 9.00 26.07 -10.00
C TRP A 233 9.83 26.13 -8.73
N ARG A 234 11.15 26.19 -8.87
CA ARG A 234 12.13 26.21 -7.77
C ARG A 234 11.70 27.09 -6.61
N ASP A 235 11.44 28.37 -6.86
CA ASP A 235 11.24 29.37 -5.79
C ASP A 235 10.02 29.08 -4.93
N ARG A 236 9.07 28.31 -5.45
CA ARG A 236 7.80 27.97 -4.78
C ARG A 236 7.75 26.54 -4.26
N LEU A 237 8.53 25.63 -4.84
CA LEU A 237 8.48 24.20 -4.54
C LEU A 237 9.75 23.65 -3.88
N ASP A 238 10.76 24.48 -3.65
CA ASP A 238 11.96 24.06 -2.93
C ASP A 238 11.59 23.50 -1.53
N GLY A 239 12.18 22.36 -1.18
CA GLY A 239 11.89 21.65 0.07
C GLY A 239 10.49 21.02 0.20
N VAL A 240 9.59 21.15 -0.79
CA VAL A 240 8.23 20.56 -0.73
C VAL A 240 8.25 19.03 -0.80
N LEU A 241 9.16 18.48 -1.60
CA LEU A 241 9.35 17.04 -1.68
C LEU A 241 10.18 16.57 -0.48
N ARG A 242 9.69 15.54 0.21
CA ARG A 242 10.44 14.91 1.31
C ARG A 242 11.74 14.34 0.77
N HIS A 243 12.83 14.65 1.48
CA HIS A 243 14.19 14.32 1.09
C HIS A 243 14.43 12.83 0.85
N ASP A 244 15.46 12.58 0.06
CA ASP A 244 16.03 11.27 -0.21
C ASP A 244 16.38 10.53 1.10
N GLY A 245 16.31 9.20 1.10
CA GLY A 245 16.84 8.38 2.20
C GLY A 245 15.86 8.01 3.32
N ALA A 246 14.56 8.31 3.19
CA ALA A 246 13.57 7.74 4.11
C ALA A 246 13.51 6.20 4.02
N VAL A 247 13.81 5.62 2.85
CA VAL A 247 13.94 4.19 2.62
C VAL A 247 15.40 3.83 2.37
N LEU A 248 15.89 2.83 3.08
CA LEU A 248 17.25 2.33 2.93
C LEU A 248 17.36 1.38 1.73
N ARG A 249 18.58 1.18 1.25
CA ARG A 249 18.85 0.08 0.34
C ARG A 249 18.70 -1.29 1.05
N PRO A 250 18.38 -2.38 0.32
CA PRO A 250 18.27 -3.71 0.92
C PRO A 250 19.47 -4.12 1.79
N GLU A 251 20.70 -3.81 1.35
CA GLU A 251 21.92 -4.18 2.07
C GLU A 251 22.01 -3.47 3.43
N ALA A 252 21.61 -2.20 3.49
CA ALA A 252 21.58 -1.43 4.73
C ALA A 252 20.46 -1.89 5.68
N TYR A 253 19.31 -2.34 5.14
CA TYR A 253 18.29 -3.00 5.96
C TYR A 253 18.80 -4.30 6.56
N LEU A 254 19.50 -5.13 5.78
CA LEU A 254 20.08 -6.39 6.24
C LEU A 254 21.07 -6.15 7.39
N GLU A 255 21.97 -5.18 7.24
CA GLU A 255 22.93 -4.80 8.30
C GLU A 255 22.20 -4.34 9.58
N ARG A 256 21.21 -3.44 9.44
CA ARG A 256 20.46 -2.92 10.59
C ARG A 256 19.63 -3.98 11.32
N LEU A 257 19.16 -5.01 10.62
CA LEU A 257 18.38 -6.09 11.20
C LEU A 257 19.22 -7.20 11.81
N THR A 258 20.41 -7.46 11.25
CA THR A 258 21.35 -8.46 11.80
C THR A 258 22.15 -7.94 12.99
N GLY A 259 22.39 -6.62 13.08
CA GLY A 259 23.09 -5.99 14.22
C GLY A 259 22.52 -6.34 15.60
N PRO A 260 21.20 -6.36 15.81
CA PRO A 260 20.55 -6.83 17.04
C PRO A 260 20.60 -8.35 17.30
N GLY A 261 21.28 -9.13 16.46
CA GLY A 261 21.37 -10.59 16.58
C GLY A 261 20.24 -11.37 15.92
N CYS A 262 19.44 -10.75 15.04
CA CYS A 262 18.41 -11.47 14.29
C CYS A 262 18.99 -12.23 13.09
N THR A 263 18.36 -13.34 12.74
CA THR A 263 18.47 -13.92 11.40
C THR A 263 17.52 -13.15 10.47
N ALA A 264 18.03 -12.54 9.41
CA ALA A 264 17.25 -11.69 8.52
C ALA A 264 17.31 -12.13 7.05
N ASP A 265 16.15 -12.09 6.39
CA ASP A 265 15.95 -12.24 4.94
C ASP A 265 15.47 -10.90 4.39
N VAL A 266 16.22 -10.29 3.48
CA VAL A 266 15.92 -8.99 2.87
C VAL A 266 16.04 -9.11 1.36
N TRP A 267 15.00 -8.72 0.64
CA TRP A 267 14.95 -8.83 -0.82
C TRP A 267 14.20 -7.67 -1.46
N GLU A 268 14.32 -7.55 -2.78
CA GLU A 268 13.53 -6.61 -3.57
C GLU A 268 12.79 -7.32 -4.70
N THR A 269 11.60 -6.80 -5.01
CA THR A 269 10.77 -7.26 -6.14
C THR A 269 10.29 -6.05 -6.91
N THR A 270 10.42 -6.10 -8.24
CA THR A 270 9.80 -5.14 -9.15
C THR A 270 8.52 -5.71 -9.72
N TYR A 271 7.39 -5.11 -9.38
CA TYR A 271 6.08 -5.45 -9.95
C TYR A 271 5.84 -4.60 -11.19
N LEU A 272 5.56 -5.21 -12.34
CA LEU A 272 5.11 -4.49 -13.52
C LEU A 272 3.59 -4.32 -13.47
N HIS A 273 3.12 -3.09 -13.36
CA HIS A 273 1.71 -2.75 -13.47
C HIS A 273 1.41 -2.26 -14.89
N LEU A 274 0.53 -2.96 -15.61
CA LEU A 274 0.08 -2.53 -16.92
C LEU A 274 -1.07 -1.54 -16.73
N LEU A 275 -0.75 -0.25 -16.76
CA LEU A 275 -1.70 0.81 -16.45
C LEU A 275 -2.50 1.22 -17.71
N GLN A 276 -3.77 1.60 -17.49
CA GLN A 276 -4.73 1.97 -18.54
C GLN A 276 -5.12 3.45 -18.43
N GLY A 277 -5.51 4.05 -19.56
CA GLY A 277 -5.95 5.44 -19.64
C GLY A 277 -4.99 6.33 -20.45
N GLU A 278 -5.28 7.62 -20.49
CA GLU A 278 -4.52 8.61 -21.28
C GLU A 278 -3.18 8.96 -20.62
N ASP A 279 -3.19 9.19 -19.30
CA ASP A 279 -2.01 9.54 -18.50
C ASP A 279 -1.90 8.69 -17.24
N PRO A 280 -1.82 7.36 -17.41
CA PRO A 280 -1.94 6.42 -16.32
C PRO A 280 -0.89 6.63 -15.22
N VAL A 281 0.34 6.94 -15.60
CA VAL A 281 1.44 7.15 -14.64
C VAL A 281 1.21 8.44 -13.86
N LEU A 282 0.73 9.51 -14.51
CA LEU A 282 0.41 10.76 -13.83
C LEU A 282 -0.72 10.56 -12.82
N ASP A 283 -1.77 9.84 -13.20
CA ASP A 283 -2.90 9.56 -12.32
C ASP A 283 -2.51 8.67 -11.13
N TRP A 284 -1.60 7.72 -11.35
CA TRP A 284 -0.99 6.94 -10.29
C TRP A 284 -0.21 7.82 -9.28
N VAL A 285 0.67 8.69 -9.77
CA VAL A 285 1.51 9.52 -8.88
C VAL A 285 0.72 10.64 -8.18
N LYS A 286 -0.41 11.10 -8.73
CA LYS A 286 -1.37 12.00 -8.05
C LYS A 286 -1.86 11.44 -6.71
N GLY A 287 -2.11 10.13 -6.64
CA GLY A 287 -2.56 9.46 -5.42
C GLY A 287 -1.45 9.16 -4.42
N THR A 288 -0.19 9.45 -4.75
CA THR A 288 0.99 9.09 -3.96
C THR A 288 1.96 10.26 -3.83
N THR A 289 2.97 10.34 -4.69
CA THR A 289 4.13 11.25 -4.55
C THR A 289 3.83 12.71 -4.90
N LEU A 290 2.83 12.99 -5.73
CA LEU A 290 2.58 14.34 -6.24
C LEU A 290 1.80 15.24 -5.28
N ARG A 291 1.19 14.68 -4.23
CA ARG A 291 0.30 15.41 -3.30
C ARG A 291 0.93 16.68 -2.71
N PRO A 292 2.16 16.67 -2.16
CA PRO A 292 2.76 17.87 -1.57
C PRO A 292 2.87 19.03 -2.57
N VAL A 293 3.20 18.71 -3.83
CA VAL A 293 3.28 19.72 -4.90
C VAL A 293 1.91 20.28 -5.23
N LEU A 294 0.88 19.43 -5.35
CA LEU A 294 -0.49 19.90 -5.60
C LEU A 294 -1.01 20.79 -4.47
N THR A 295 -0.65 20.48 -3.23
CA THR A 295 -0.98 21.33 -2.07
C THR A 295 -0.27 22.68 -2.14
N ALA A 296 1.03 22.70 -2.45
CA ALA A 296 1.81 23.94 -2.55
C ALA A 296 1.39 24.86 -3.72
N LEU A 297 0.72 24.31 -4.74
CA LEU A 297 0.18 25.05 -5.88
C LEU A 297 -1.34 25.25 -5.81
N ALA A 298 -1.99 24.91 -4.69
CA ALA A 298 -3.45 24.91 -4.59
C ALA A 298 -4.08 26.30 -4.78
N ASP A 299 -3.35 27.35 -4.39
CA ASP A 299 -3.75 28.76 -4.50
C ASP A 299 -3.53 29.35 -5.90
N ASP A 300 -2.89 28.62 -6.82
CA ASP A 300 -2.66 29.06 -8.20
C ASP A 300 -2.98 27.96 -9.22
N PRO A 301 -4.25 27.89 -9.67
CA PRO A 301 -4.68 26.89 -10.65
C PRO A 301 -3.89 26.94 -11.96
N ARG A 302 -3.44 28.13 -12.40
CA ARG A 302 -2.69 28.26 -13.65
C ARG A 302 -1.29 27.66 -13.51
N ALA A 303 -0.59 27.97 -12.42
CA ALA A 303 0.71 27.36 -12.13
C ALA A 303 0.59 25.85 -11.96
N ARG A 304 -0.43 25.37 -11.22
CA ARG A 304 -0.70 23.94 -11.06
C ARG A 304 -0.92 23.24 -12.41
N ASP A 305 -1.73 23.80 -13.29
CA ASP A 305 -2.06 23.18 -14.57
C ASP A 305 -0.85 23.18 -15.52
N ALA A 306 -0.05 24.26 -15.50
CA ALA A 306 1.22 24.33 -16.23
C ALA A 306 2.25 23.31 -15.70
N PHE A 307 2.38 23.16 -14.38
CA PHE A 307 3.23 22.15 -13.76
C PHE A 307 2.81 20.74 -14.17
N LEU A 308 1.51 20.43 -14.06
CA LEU A 308 0.95 19.15 -14.46
C LEU A 308 1.17 18.86 -15.95
N THR A 309 1.12 19.87 -16.81
CA THR A 309 1.37 19.73 -18.25
C THR A 309 2.82 19.36 -18.53
N ALA A 310 3.77 20.08 -17.92
CA ALA A 310 5.19 19.78 -18.05
C ALA A 310 5.53 18.37 -17.54
N TYR A 311 5.03 18.04 -16.34
CA TYR A 311 5.26 16.73 -15.73
C TYR A 311 4.63 15.59 -16.54
N ARG A 312 3.43 15.78 -17.06
CA ARG A 312 2.76 14.82 -17.95
C ARG A 312 3.59 14.51 -19.19
N SER A 313 4.12 15.54 -19.84
CA SER A 313 4.97 15.37 -21.02
C SER A 313 6.23 14.55 -20.70
N ALA A 314 6.90 14.86 -19.60
CA ALA A 314 8.07 14.12 -19.14
C ALA A 314 7.75 12.65 -18.81
N LEU A 315 6.62 12.40 -18.14
CA LEU A 315 6.17 11.03 -17.82
C LEU A 315 5.83 10.22 -19.08
N ARG A 316 5.17 10.81 -20.08
CA ARG A 316 4.86 10.12 -21.36
C ARG A 316 6.14 9.71 -22.09
N ALA A 317 7.19 10.53 -22.02
CA ALA A 317 8.48 10.20 -22.62
C ALA A 317 9.18 9.05 -21.88
N ALA A 318 9.15 9.04 -20.54
CA ALA A 318 9.78 8.00 -19.74
C ALA A 318 8.99 6.67 -19.68
N TYR A 319 7.67 6.75 -19.83
CA TYR A 319 6.75 5.62 -19.79
C TYR A 319 5.87 5.62 -21.05
N PRO A 320 6.43 5.24 -22.21
CA PRO A 320 5.68 5.24 -23.45
C PRO A 320 4.52 4.24 -23.38
N ALA A 321 3.36 4.67 -23.84
CA ALA A 321 2.19 3.80 -23.96
C ALA A 321 2.43 2.74 -25.06
N GLY A 322 2.10 1.50 -24.76
CA GLY A 322 2.05 0.40 -25.71
C GLY A 322 0.63 0.06 -26.16
N PRO A 323 0.45 -0.89 -27.09
CA PRO A 323 -0.86 -1.29 -27.61
C PRO A 323 -1.80 -1.88 -26.54
N HIS A 324 -1.27 -2.28 -25.39
CA HIS A 324 -2.02 -2.91 -24.29
C HIS A 324 -2.04 -2.08 -23.01
N GLY A 325 -1.51 -0.85 -23.04
CA GLY A 325 -1.37 0.02 -21.88
C GLY A 325 0.07 0.43 -21.63
N THR A 326 0.31 1.11 -20.51
CA THR A 326 1.62 1.65 -20.12
C THR A 326 2.24 0.79 -19.04
N PRO A 327 3.36 0.07 -19.31
CA PRO A 327 4.07 -0.68 -18.29
C PRO A 327 4.69 0.28 -17.26
N TYR A 328 4.34 0.09 -15.99
CA TYR A 328 4.86 0.86 -14.86
C TYR A 328 5.57 -0.05 -13.86
N PRO A 329 6.91 -0.05 -13.82
CA PRO A 329 7.68 -0.79 -12.83
C PRO A 329 7.55 -0.17 -11.44
N PHE A 330 7.15 -0.99 -10.48
CA PHE A 330 7.01 -0.60 -9.08
C PHE A 330 7.90 -1.48 -8.20
N ARG A 331 9.11 -0.98 -7.90
CA ARG A 331 10.06 -1.65 -7.01
C ARG A 331 9.61 -1.57 -5.56
N ARG A 332 9.80 -2.66 -4.83
CA ARG A 332 9.49 -2.83 -3.41
C ARG A 332 10.63 -3.55 -2.72
N VAL A 333 11.01 -3.08 -1.55
CA VAL A 333 11.96 -3.75 -0.65
C VAL A 333 11.16 -4.43 0.45
N PHE A 334 11.60 -5.60 0.85
CA PHE A 334 10.98 -6.48 1.84
C PHE A 334 12.03 -6.93 2.84
N ALA A 335 11.60 -7.14 4.08
CA ALA A 335 12.45 -7.69 5.12
C ALA A 335 11.65 -8.57 6.08
N VAL A 336 12.24 -9.69 6.47
CA VAL A 336 11.77 -10.58 7.55
C VAL A 336 12.96 -10.87 8.45
N ALA A 337 12.91 -10.43 9.70
CA ALA A 337 13.94 -10.64 10.70
C ALA A 337 13.38 -11.43 11.89
N ARG A 338 14.01 -12.57 12.20
CA ARG A 338 13.62 -13.45 13.31
C ARG A 338 14.59 -13.26 14.47
N LYS A 339 14.04 -13.02 15.66
CA LYS A 339 14.80 -12.99 16.92
C LYS A 339 15.25 -14.41 17.26
N GLY A 340 16.46 -14.55 17.82
CA GLY A 340 16.97 -15.81 18.35
C GLY A 340 16.05 -16.46 19.39
N GLU A 341 16.30 -17.75 19.66
CA GLU A 341 15.59 -18.54 20.68
C GLU A 341 15.95 -18.19 22.12
#